data_AF-A0A9N9T041-F1
#
_entry.id   AF-A0A9N9T041-F1
#
_cell.length_a   1.000
_cell.length_b   1.000
_cell.length_c   1.000
_cell.angle_alpha   90.00
_cell.angle_beta   90.00
_cell.angle_gamma   90.00
#
_symmetry.space_group_name_H-M   'P 1'
#
loop_
_entity.id
_entity.type
_entity.pdbx_description
1 polymer ?
#
loop_
_entity_poly.entity_id
_entity_poly.type
_entity_poly.pdbx_seq_one_letter_code
_entity_poly.pdbx_strand_id
1 'polypeptide(L)'
;MGKTTRLGFLFCVLVILYVQRGDSSEIYHVSLKGDNSIKLYWTLDYSSETISFEIHIPQDYGWFALGFSDRGQLFPGDYCLLWKNLKKKVFLDDIYTEEDGVVHLDEQQDCSKFKIRRKKDCGKVYI
;
A
#
# COMPACT_ATOMS: atom_id res chain seq x y z
N MET A 1 -60.93 -14.14 10.37
CA MET A 1 -60.15 -12.95 10.77
C MET A 1 -58.69 -13.36 10.82
N GLY A 2 -57.93 -13.12 9.76
CA GLY A 2 -56.55 -13.61 9.67
C GLY A 2 -55.90 -13.21 8.37
N LYS A 3 -54.98 -12.26 8.44
CA LYS A 3 -53.93 -12.06 7.44
C LYS A 3 -52.64 -11.76 8.16
N THR A 4 -51.94 -12.83 8.50
CA THR A 4 -50.50 -12.85 8.70
C THR A 4 -49.81 -12.44 7.40
N THR A 5 -48.58 -11.95 7.53
CA THR A 5 -47.55 -11.85 6.49
C THR A 5 -47.42 -10.50 5.79
N ARG A 6 -46.60 -9.61 6.39
CA ARG A 6 -45.72 -8.66 5.66
C ARG A 6 -44.41 -8.38 6.42
N LEU A 7 -43.81 -9.38 7.06
CA LEU A 7 -42.51 -9.22 7.71
C LEU A 7 -41.32 -9.78 6.89
N GLY A 8 -41.58 -10.69 5.94
CA GLY A 8 -40.52 -11.29 5.12
C GLY A 8 -39.94 -10.39 4.02
N PHE A 9 -40.70 -9.38 3.56
CA PHE A 9 -40.28 -8.56 2.42
C PHE A 9 -39.25 -7.50 2.80
N LEU A 10 -39.31 -6.94 4.02
CA LEU A 10 -38.33 -5.95 4.49
C LEU A 10 -36.94 -6.57 4.75
N PHE A 11 -36.89 -7.83 5.18
CA PHE A 11 -35.61 -8.49 5.50
C PHE A 11 -34.79 -8.79 4.23
N CYS A 12 -35.45 -9.14 3.12
CA CYS A 12 -34.76 -9.36 1.84
C CYS A 12 -34.14 -8.07 1.27
N VAL A 13 -34.79 -6.91 1.41
CA VAL A 13 -34.24 -5.63 0.90
C VAL A 13 -32.99 -5.21 1.67
N LEU A 14 -32.95 -5.42 3.00
CA LEU A 14 -31.77 -5.13 3.82
C LEU A 14 -30.60 -6.06 3.49
N VAL A 15 -30.84 -7.36 3.25
CA VAL A 15 -29.77 -8.31 2.89
C VAL A 15 -29.16 -7.98 1.51
N ILE A 16 -29.95 -7.48 0.55
CA ILE A 16 -29.45 -7.11 -0.78
C ILE A 16 -28.57 -5.84 -0.74
N LEU A 17 -28.82 -4.90 0.17
CA LEU A 17 -27.94 -3.73 0.37
C LEU A 17 -26.62 -4.06 1.06
N TYR A 18 -26.57 -5.14 1.84
CA TYR A 18 -25.32 -5.61 2.47
C TYR A 18 -24.44 -6.43 1.51
N VAL A 19 -25.04 -7.09 0.51
CA VAL A 19 -24.32 -8.00 -0.40
C VAL A 19 -24.03 -7.30 -1.74
N GLN A 20 -23.11 -6.33 -1.73
CA GLN A 20 -22.30 -5.94 -2.89
C GLN A 20 -21.02 -5.23 -2.41
N ARG A 21 -20.19 -5.89 -1.58
CA ARG A 21 -18.83 -5.38 -1.34
C ARG A 21 -17.84 -6.52 -1.27
N GLY A 22 -17.41 -6.91 -2.45
CA GLY A 22 -16.44 -7.97 -2.64
C GLY A 22 -15.97 -7.92 -4.07
N ASP A 23 -15.39 -6.78 -4.48
CA ASP A 23 -14.44 -6.86 -5.57
C ASP A 23 -13.22 -7.56 -4.97
N SER A 24 -13.01 -8.83 -5.30
CA SER A 24 -11.82 -9.55 -4.87
C SER A 24 -10.63 -8.84 -5.49
N SER A 25 -9.92 -8.02 -4.70
CA SER A 25 -8.81 -7.21 -5.24
C SER A 25 -7.75 -8.14 -5.83
N GLU A 26 -7.59 -8.10 -7.15
CA GLU A 26 -6.50 -8.78 -7.83
C GLU A 26 -5.17 -8.32 -7.21
N ILE A 27 -4.28 -9.29 -6.95
CA ILE A 27 -2.95 -9.01 -6.39
C ILE A 27 -1.99 -8.97 -7.56
N TYR A 28 -1.58 -7.75 -7.90
CA TYR A 28 -0.56 -7.51 -8.90
C TYR A 28 0.82 -7.61 -8.27
N HIS A 29 1.82 -7.96 -9.07
CA HIS A 29 3.20 -8.03 -8.60
C HIS A 29 4.22 -7.82 -9.71
N VAL A 30 5.40 -7.34 -9.32
CA VAL A 30 6.56 -7.19 -10.20
C VAL A 30 7.84 -7.42 -9.41
N SER A 31 8.89 -7.92 -10.07
CA SER A 31 10.22 -7.89 -9.48
C SER A 31 10.95 -6.60 -9.84
N LEU A 32 11.49 -5.94 -8.82
CA LEU A 32 12.24 -4.68 -8.98
C LEU A 32 13.73 -4.92 -9.21
N LYS A 33 14.21 -6.17 -9.11
CA LYS A 33 15.60 -6.54 -9.32
C LYS A 33 15.67 -7.87 -10.06
N GLY A 34 16.56 -7.97 -11.06
CA GLY A 34 16.63 -9.14 -11.95
C GLY A 34 16.86 -10.50 -11.26
N ASP A 35 17.36 -10.51 -10.02
CA ASP A 35 17.56 -11.71 -9.21
C ASP A 35 16.34 -12.10 -8.35
N ASN A 36 15.21 -11.40 -8.48
CA ASN A 36 14.00 -11.60 -7.70
C ASN A 36 14.14 -11.38 -6.18
N SER A 37 15.24 -10.79 -5.71
CA SER A 37 15.45 -10.51 -4.28
C SER A 37 14.59 -9.36 -3.75
N ILE A 38 14.10 -8.49 -4.64
CA ILE A 38 13.16 -7.43 -4.33
C ILE A 38 11.89 -7.62 -5.16
N LYS A 39 10.74 -7.72 -4.48
CA LYS A 39 9.43 -7.88 -5.12
C LYS A 39 8.44 -6.89 -4.57
N LEU A 40 7.70 -6.26 -5.46
CA LEU A 40 6.60 -5.36 -5.15
C LEU A 40 5.29 -6.08 -5.46
N TYR A 41 4.34 -5.97 -4.55
CA TYR A 41 2.97 -6.43 -4.68
C TYR A 41 2.05 -5.25 -4.43
N TRP A 42 0.91 -5.20 -5.10
CA TRP A 42 -0.11 -4.19 -4.81
C TRP A 42 -1.53 -4.67 -5.08
N THR A 43 -2.46 -3.99 -4.42
CA THR A 43 -3.91 -4.15 -4.62
C THR A 43 -4.53 -2.78 -4.79
N LEU A 44 -5.60 -2.71 -5.58
CA LEU A 44 -6.37 -1.49 -5.81
C LEU A 44 -7.68 -1.54 -5.03
N ASP A 45 -8.00 -0.47 -4.31
CA ASP A 45 -9.35 -0.22 -3.78
C ASP A 45 -9.95 0.97 -4.52
N TYR A 46 -10.76 0.68 -5.53
CA TYR A 46 -11.45 1.70 -6.32
C TYR A 46 -12.51 2.47 -5.54
N SER A 47 -13.01 1.93 -4.43
CA SER A 47 -14.02 2.61 -3.64
C SER A 47 -13.43 3.70 -2.75
N SER A 48 -12.21 3.52 -2.26
CA SER A 48 -11.49 4.53 -1.48
C SER A 48 -10.43 5.28 -2.29
N GLU A 49 -10.26 4.94 -3.57
CA GLU A 49 -9.22 5.50 -4.44
C GLU A 49 -7.81 5.33 -3.88
N THR A 50 -7.55 4.17 -3.26
CA THR A 50 -6.26 3.89 -2.60
C THR A 50 -5.56 2.67 -3.20
N ILE A 51 -4.23 2.73 -3.21
CA ILE A 51 -3.37 1.59 -3.52
C ILE A 51 -2.73 1.13 -2.22
N SER A 52 -2.65 -0.18 -2.01
CA SER A 52 -1.87 -0.77 -0.90
C SER A 52 -0.69 -1.53 -1.46
N PHE A 53 0.50 -1.26 -0.95
CA PHE A 53 1.74 -1.89 -1.41
C PHE A 53 2.26 -2.88 -0.35
N GLU A 54 2.78 -4.01 -0.83
CA GLU A 54 3.61 -4.92 -0.03
C GLU A 54 4.96 -5.09 -0.73
N ILE A 55 6.06 -4.76 -0.05
CA ILE A 55 7.43 -4.92 -0.57
C ILE A 55 8.13 -6.04 0.17
N HIS A 56 8.72 -6.98 -0.57
CA HIS A 56 9.64 -7.99 -0.05
C HIS A 56 11.06 -7.52 -0.34
N ILE A 57 11.86 -7.40 0.72
CA ILE A 57 13.19 -6.77 0.67
C ILE A 57 14.16 -7.53 1.60
N PRO A 58 15.43 -7.74 1.20
CA PRO A 58 16.46 -8.38 2.04
C PRO A 58 16.63 -7.66 3.38
N GLN A 59 16.89 -8.37 4.48
CA GLN A 59 16.93 -7.72 5.81
C GLN A 59 18.06 -6.68 5.99
N ASP A 60 19.12 -6.77 5.19
CA ASP A 60 20.31 -5.95 5.21
C ASP A 60 20.22 -4.68 4.36
N TYR A 61 19.03 -4.33 3.85
CA TYR A 61 18.83 -3.04 3.15
C TYR A 61 19.29 -1.84 3.99
N GLY A 62 19.92 -0.86 3.33
CA GLY A 62 20.26 0.44 3.91
C GLY A 62 19.03 1.34 3.99
N TRP A 63 18.51 1.70 2.82
CA TRP A 63 17.26 2.42 2.61
C TRP A 63 16.56 1.85 1.37
N PHE A 64 15.28 2.15 1.22
CA PHE A 64 14.47 1.81 0.05
C PHE A 64 13.41 2.89 -0.14
N ALA A 65 13.18 3.35 -1.36
CA ALA A 65 12.12 4.30 -1.67
C ALA A 65 11.18 3.69 -2.71
N LEU A 66 9.88 3.87 -2.52
CA LEU A 66 8.84 3.55 -3.50
C LEU A 66 8.05 4.81 -3.76
N GLY A 67 7.81 5.11 -5.03
CA GLY A 67 7.13 6.34 -5.39
C GLY A 67 6.87 6.46 -6.87
N PHE A 68 6.38 7.63 -7.27
CA PHE A 68 5.95 7.93 -8.61
C PHE A 68 6.57 9.22 -9.13
N SER A 69 6.83 9.25 -10.43
CA SER A 69 7.25 10.42 -11.19
C SER A 69 6.62 10.34 -12.58
N ASP A 70 6.73 11.40 -13.38
CA ASP A 70 6.07 11.49 -14.70
C ASP A 70 6.35 10.27 -15.59
N ARG A 71 7.60 9.79 -15.65
CA ARG A 71 8.01 8.65 -16.51
C ARG A 71 9.00 7.70 -15.85
N GLY A 72 9.05 7.65 -14.52
CA GLY A 72 9.98 6.80 -13.78
C GLY A 72 11.40 7.37 -13.65
N GLN A 73 11.59 8.68 -13.92
CA GLN A 73 12.79 9.38 -13.48
C GLN A 73 12.89 9.38 -11.96
N LEU A 74 14.10 9.54 -11.43
CA LEU A 74 14.34 9.64 -9.99
C LEU A 74 13.91 11.00 -9.41
N PHE A 75 13.80 12.03 -10.26
CA PHE A 75 13.39 13.37 -9.87
C PHE A 75 12.92 14.15 -11.11
N PRO A 76 12.01 15.13 -10.94
CA PRO A 76 11.20 15.33 -9.73
C PRO A 76 10.22 14.17 -9.52
N GLY A 77 9.84 13.91 -8.28
CA GLY A 77 9.00 12.77 -7.92
C GLY A 77 8.66 12.72 -6.43
N ASP A 78 7.68 11.89 -6.10
CA ASP A 78 7.08 11.72 -4.77
C ASP A 78 7.30 10.27 -4.31
N TYR A 79 7.77 10.08 -3.07
CA TYR A 79 8.23 8.80 -2.56
C TYR A 79 7.95 8.56 -1.08
N CYS A 80 7.57 7.33 -0.76
CA CYS A 80 7.66 6.78 0.59
C CYS A 80 9.09 6.23 0.84
N LEU A 81 9.85 6.87 1.71
CA LEU A 81 11.22 6.49 2.07
C LEU A 81 11.27 5.58 3.31
N LEU A 82 11.65 4.33 3.10
CA LEU A 82 11.97 3.36 4.13
C LEU A 82 13.45 3.43 4.51
N TRP A 83 13.77 3.67 5.77
CA TRP A 83 15.16 3.72 6.25
C TRP A 83 15.32 3.23 7.68
N LYS A 84 16.57 2.99 8.09
CA LYS A 84 16.93 2.59 9.45
C LYS A 84 17.81 3.64 10.10
N ASN A 85 17.49 4.03 11.32
CA ASN A 85 18.42 4.82 12.13
C ASN A 85 19.59 3.96 12.64
N LEU A 86 20.56 4.60 13.30
CA LEU A 86 21.74 3.93 13.89
C LEU A 86 21.38 2.81 14.89
N LYS A 87 20.20 2.88 15.52
CA LYS A 87 19.68 1.86 16.44
C LYS A 87 18.92 0.74 15.73
N LYS A 88 18.97 0.67 14.38
CA LYS A 88 18.22 -0.27 13.53
C LYS A 88 16.69 -0.19 13.69
N LYS A 89 16.17 0.92 14.23
CA LYS A 89 14.74 1.21 14.19
C LYS A 89 14.38 1.66 12.79
N VAL A 90 13.32 1.09 12.25
CA VAL A 90 12.84 1.36 10.89
C VAL A 90 11.84 2.50 10.92
N PHE A 91 11.93 3.38 9.93
CA PHE A 91 11.06 4.53 9.72
C PHE A 91 10.54 4.49 8.28
N LEU A 92 9.35 5.04 8.08
CA LEU A 92 8.81 5.37 6.78
C LEU A 92 8.47 6.86 6.84
N ASP A 93 9.13 7.64 5.98
CA ASP A 93 8.86 9.06 5.84
C ASP A 93 8.33 9.34 4.43
N ASP A 94 7.46 10.32 4.34
CA ASP A 94 6.97 10.82 3.06
C ASP A 94 7.89 11.95 2.59
N ILE A 95 8.33 11.87 1.34
CA ILE A 95 9.33 12.75 0.77
C ILE A 95 9.01 13.07 -0.68
N TYR A 96 9.46 14.24 -1.14
CA TYR A 96 9.50 14.55 -2.56
C TYR A 96 10.90 15.01 -2.98
N THR A 97 11.12 15.00 -4.29
CA THR A 97 12.35 15.49 -4.92
C THR A 97 12.04 16.62 -5.88
N GLU A 98 12.85 17.68 -5.81
CA GLU A 98 12.79 18.79 -6.76
C GLU A 98 13.53 18.44 -8.07
N GLU A 99 13.51 19.35 -9.05
CA GLU A 99 14.14 19.14 -10.37
C GLU A 99 15.65 18.88 -10.30
N ASP A 100 16.32 19.34 -9.24
CA ASP A 100 17.75 19.13 -9.01
C ASP A 100 18.07 17.83 -8.24
N GLY A 101 17.03 17.09 -7.84
CA GLY A 101 17.13 15.84 -7.09
C GLY A 101 17.37 16.00 -5.58
N VAL A 102 17.28 17.22 -5.03
CA VAL A 102 17.30 17.41 -3.57
C VAL A 102 16.05 16.77 -2.96
N VAL A 103 16.25 16.07 -1.84
CA VAL A 103 15.17 15.37 -1.11
C VAL A 103 14.62 16.27 -0.01
N HIS A 104 13.30 16.43 0.01
CA HIS A 104 12.55 17.20 0.99
C HIS A 104 11.58 16.30 1.74
N LEU A 105 11.41 16.54 3.04
CA LEU A 105 10.31 15.91 3.78
C LEU A 105 9.00 16.54 3.31
N ASP A 106 8.01 15.71 2.98
CA ASP A 106 6.68 16.21 2.64
C ASP A 106 5.91 16.58 3.93
N GLU A 107 5.29 17.76 3.92
CA GLU A 107 4.42 18.21 5.01
C GLU A 107 3.03 17.58 4.92
N GLN A 108 2.62 17.18 3.71
CA GLN A 108 1.42 16.40 3.46
C GLN A 108 1.79 14.91 3.47
N GLN A 109 0.99 14.10 4.17
CA GLN A 109 1.30 12.69 4.40
C GLN A 109 0.37 11.77 3.63
N ASP A 110 0.87 11.26 2.51
CA ASP A 110 0.20 10.35 1.59
C ASP A 110 0.70 8.88 1.79
N CYS A 111 1.85 8.69 2.45
CA CYS A 111 2.42 7.39 2.84
C CYS A 111 1.92 6.84 4.20
N SER A 112 0.65 6.47 4.30
CA SER A 112 0.03 6.08 5.58
C SER A 112 0.09 4.58 5.95
N LYS A 113 -0.26 4.22 7.20
CA LYS A 113 -0.58 2.85 7.68
C LYS A 113 0.51 1.78 7.57
N PHE A 114 1.77 2.22 7.53
CA PHE A 114 2.94 1.36 7.42
C PHE A 114 3.06 0.26 8.48
N LYS A 115 3.39 -0.97 8.04
CA LYS A 115 3.71 -2.11 8.93
C LYS A 115 4.90 -2.91 8.43
N ILE A 116 5.66 -3.48 9.36
CA ILE A 116 6.79 -4.37 9.04
C ILE A 116 6.53 -5.75 9.60
N ARG A 117 6.74 -6.78 8.78
CA ARG A 117 6.82 -8.17 9.22
C ARG A 117 8.17 -8.75 8.84
N ARG A 118 8.93 -9.23 9.82
CA ARG A 118 10.24 -9.89 9.57
C ARG A 118 10.02 -11.40 9.46
N LYS A 119 10.53 -12.02 8.39
CA LYS A 119 10.75 -13.46 8.25
C LYS A 119 12.25 -13.73 8.22
N LYS A 120 12.69 -14.96 8.54
CA LYS A 120 14.11 -15.36 8.69
C LYS A 120 15.04 -14.74 7.63
N ASP A 121 14.61 -14.66 6.37
CA ASP A 121 15.45 -14.21 5.26
C ASP A 121 14.91 -12.97 4.51
N CYS A 122 13.74 -12.44 4.88
CA CYS A 122 13.08 -11.35 4.16
C CYS A 122 12.24 -10.46 5.08
N GLY A 123 12.34 -9.14 4.90
CA GLY A 123 11.38 -8.19 5.45
C GLY A 123 10.19 -8.03 4.51
N LYS A 124 8.98 -7.97 5.07
CA LYS A 124 7.78 -7.49 4.38
C LYS A 124 7.44 -6.12 4.92
N VAL A 125 7.22 -5.17 4.02
CA VAL A 125 6.82 -3.81 4.31
C VAL A 125 5.46 -3.60 3.68
N TYR A 126 4.48 -3.19 4.48
CA TYR A 126 3.17 -2.76 4.03
C TYR A 126 3.18 -1.25 4.03
N ILE A 127 2.86 -0.62 2.91
CA ILE A 127 2.63 0.82 2.77
C ILE A 127 1.17 0.96 2.35
#